data_AF-R6RF84-F1
#
_entry.id   AF-R6RF84-F1
#
_cell.length_a   1.000
_cell.length_b   1.000
_cell.length_c   1.000
_cell.angle_alpha   90.00
_cell.angle_beta   90.00
_cell.angle_gamma   90.00
#
_symmetry.space_group_name_H-M   'P 1'
#
loop_
_entity.id
_entity.type
_entity.pdbx_description
1 polymer ?
#
loop_
_entity_poly.entity_id
_entity_poly.type
_entity_poly.pdbx_seq_one_letter_code
_entity_poly.pdbx_strand_id
1 'polypeptide(L)'
;MYDLILAFSIAKLCIWLVAMIVVCFFICLRVKFNEIPLEEDKAVIVEESQPVEEETVDDTVEEVEEPEEVEEVEEPEEVEETVEEVDDDTDDENNEAIEIPLEEKDRLVIKTSKFTTKLKLCSDNTKEYYSTIKNSLLSYGTHDRLSRKCESFRRKGLIAKITISGRTLRLHLALDPKNEEKFPINKYHQIDLGEKRQFTEVPFTLRVKSNRALKRALELIDLLFAERGINKKRRYVESDFAKDLVVDGEAIFDKLGHPEQLSATYSVDAYEAFNRDYNEAFEKMMNLLPVEEKESKQITEIQNIYIDTVLDKINGDVISLQTLKDANIITKSSNNICIKIHTKLEKKIVVYCDEISNDALYAVLSLGGIVYLTK
;
A
#
# COMPACT_ATOMS: atom_id res chain seq x y z
N MET A 1 -17.15 -4.05 58.35
CA MET A 1 -15.86 -3.85 57.66
C MET A 1 -15.92 -4.31 56.21
N TYR A 2 -16.53 -5.46 55.91
CA TYR A 2 -16.72 -5.96 54.53
C TYR A 2 -17.62 -5.09 53.62
N ASP A 3 -18.71 -4.52 54.14
CA ASP A 3 -19.62 -3.69 53.32
C ASP A 3 -18.98 -2.37 52.84
N LEU A 4 -18.07 -1.81 53.63
CA LEU A 4 -17.37 -0.56 53.30
C LEU A 4 -16.33 -0.78 52.18
N ILE A 5 -15.70 -1.95 52.16
CA ILE A 5 -14.70 -2.34 51.14
C ILE A 5 -15.40 -2.67 49.81
N LEU A 6 -16.57 -3.32 49.86
CA LEU A 6 -17.34 -3.66 48.67
C LEU A 6 -17.93 -2.41 48.00
N ALA A 7 -18.46 -1.47 48.78
CA ALA A 7 -18.96 -0.19 48.26
C ALA A 7 -17.86 0.66 47.61
N PHE A 8 -16.65 0.65 48.17
CA PHE A 8 -15.50 1.37 47.61
C PHE A 8 -15.01 0.75 46.29
N SER A 9 -15.12 -0.58 46.14
CA SER A 9 -14.80 -1.29 44.90
C SER A 9 -15.81 -1.00 43.79
N ILE A 10 -17.11 -0.96 44.12
CA ILE A 10 -18.18 -0.64 43.17
C ILE A 10 -18.09 0.81 42.70
N ALA A 11 -17.78 1.76 43.59
CA ALA A 11 -17.61 3.17 43.22
C ALA A 11 -16.46 3.37 42.22
N LYS A 12 -15.33 2.68 42.42
CA LYS A 12 -14.20 2.70 41.48
C LYS A 12 -14.55 2.09 40.13
N LEU A 13 -15.31 0.99 40.13
CA LEU A 13 -15.79 0.36 38.90
C LEU A 13 -16.71 1.29 38.12
N CYS A 14 -17.63 2.00 38.80
CA CYS A 14 -18.51 2.99 38.17
C CYS A 14 -17.72 4.17 37.57
N ILE A 15 -16.71 4.68 38.28
CA ILE A 15 -15.85 5.77 37.78
C ILE A 15 -15.07 5.31 36.52
N TRP A 16 -14.54 4.09 36.53
CA TRP A 16 -13.83 3.53 35.39
C TRP A 16 -14.75 3.34 34.17
N LEU A 17 -15.98 2.87 34.38
CA LEU A 17 -16.96 2.67 33.32
C LEU A 17 -17.38 4.00 32.67
N VAL A 18 -17.57 5.06 33.47
CA VAL A 18 -17.85 6.40 32.96
C VAL A 18 -16.67 6.95 32.14
N ALA A 19 -15.43 6.76 32.61
CA ALA A 19 -14.24 7.15 31.85
C ALA A 19 -14.14 6.40 30.50
N MET A 20 -14.47 5.11 30.49
CA MET A 20 -14.48 4.28 29.27
C MET A 20 -15.51 4.78 28.24
N ILE A 21 -16.71 5.17 28.70
CA ILE A 21 -17.76 5.74 27.84
C ILE A 21 -17.32 7.10 27.26
N VAL A 22 -16.67 7.95 28.06
CA VAL A 22 -16.15 9.26 27.59
C VAL A 22 -15.07 9.06 26.53
N VAL A 23 -14.14 8.12 26.73
CA VAL A 23 -13.10 7.78 25.74
C VAL A 23 -13.74 7.24 24.45
N CYS A 24 -14.72 6.33 24.54
CA CYS A 24 -15.48 5.86 23.39
C CYS A 24 -16.20 7.00 22.66
N PHE A 25 -16.79 7.95 23.39
CA PHE A 25 -17.44 9.12 22.81
C PHE A 25 -16.47 10.02 22.03
N PHE A 26 -15.27 10.26 22.56
CA PHE A 26 -14.22 11.01 21.85
C PHE A 26 -13.68 10.26 20.61
N ILE A 27 -13.59 8.93 20.67
CA ILE A 27 -13.23 8.11 19.50
C ILE A 27 -14.34 8.20 18.44
N CYS A 28 -15.61 8.13 18.82
CA CYS A 28 -16.74 8.30 17.90
C CYS A 28 -16.80 9.71 17.29
N LEU A 29 -16.47 10.76 18.07
CA LEU A 29 -16.38 12.13 17.56
C LEU A 29 -15.23 12.30 16.56
N ARG A 30 -14.08 11.65 16.80
CA ARG A 30 -12.94 11.62 15.88
C ARG A 30 -13.27 10.95 14.55
N VAL A 31 -14.12 9.92 14.55
CA VAL A 31 -14.56 9.23 13.32
C VAL A 31 -15.53 10.09 12.51
N LYS A 32 -16.44 10.84 13.14
CA LYS A 32 -17.40 11.71 12.45
C LYS A 32 -16.77 12.96 11.80
N PHE A 33 -15.61 13.42 12.30
CA PHE A 33 -14.92 14.58 11.73
C PHE A 33 -14.01 14.26 10.53
N ASN A 34 -13.94 12.99 10.11
CA ASN A 34 -13.14 12.56 8.95
C ASN A 34 -13.97 12.34 7.68
N GLU A 35 -15.22 12.79 7.65
CA GLU A 35 -16.02 12.89 6.43
C GLU A 35 -15.58 14.14 5.66
N ILE A 36 -14.74 13.91 4.65
CA ILE A 36 -14.37 14.88 3.61
C ILE A 36 -15.67 15.28 2.87
N PRO A 37 -16.05 16.57 2.80
CA PRO A 37 -17.20 16.95 1.98
C PRO A 37 -16.77 17.04 0.52
N LEU A 38 -17.41 16.20 -0.31
CA LEU A 38 -17.44 16.30 -1.76
C LEU A 38 -18.02 17.65 -2.18
N GLU A 39 -17.24 18.41 -2.96
CA GLU A 39 -17.72 19.54 -3.75
C GLU A 39 -18.65 19.03 -4.85
N GLU A 40 -19.88 19.55 -4.91
CA GLU A 40 -20.62 19.85 -6.14
C GLU A 40 -21.96 20.50 -5.78
N ASP A 41 -22.07 21.83 -5.93
CA ASP A 41 -23.05 22.42 -6.86
C ASP A 41 -22.92 23.95 -6.91
N LYS A 42 -22.52 24.45 -8.08
CA LYS A 42 -22.58 25.88 -8.44
C LYS A 42 -24.00 26.19 -8.93
N ALA A 43 -24.80 26.83 -8.09
CA ALA A 43 -25.98 27.56 -8.54
C ALA A 43 -25.65 29.05 -8.63
N VAL A 44 -25.70 29.57 -9.86
CA VAL A 44 -25.63 30.98 -10.22
C VAL A 44 -26.92 31.67 -9.78
N ILE A 45 -26.83 32.66 -8.89
CA ILE A 45 -27.81 33.75 -8.79
C ILE A 45 -27.05 35.06 -8.60
N VAL A 46 -27.26 35.96 -9.57
CA VAL A 46 -26.85 37.35 -9.58
C VAL A 46 -27.93 38.15 -8.87
N GLU A 47 -27.57 38.93 -7.85
CA GLU A 47 -28.26 40.19 -7.56
C GLU A 47 -27.30 41.21 -6.94
N GLU A 48 -27.64 42.46 -7.20
CA GLU A 48 -26.79 43.63 -7.33
C GLU A 48 -26.81 44.50 -6.06
N SER A 49 -25.86 45.44 -6.00
CA SER A 49 -25.89 46.73 -5.27
C SER A 49 -25.14 46.87 -3.92
N GLN A 50 -24.45 48.01 -3.85
CA GLN A 50 -23.34 48.49 -2.99
C GLN A 50 -23.82 49.10 -1.63
N PRO A 51 -23.00 49.91 -0.92
CA PRO A 51 -21.71 49.69 -0.21
C PRO A 51 -21.84 50.16 1.29
N VAL A 52 -20.73 50.62 1.89
CA VAL A 52 -20.58 51.32 3.21
C VAL A 52 -20.15 50.35 4.33
N GLU A 53 -19.07 50.52 5.10
CA GLU A 53 -18.22 51.67 5.42
C GLU A 53 -16.79 51.21 5.75
N GLU A 54 -15.84 52.07 5.41
CA GLU A 54 -14.42 52.00 5.72
C GLU A 54 -14.21 52.72 7.06
N GLU A 55 -13.69 52.05 8.08
CA GLU A 55 -13.01 52.75 9.17
C GLU A 55 -11.69 52.06 9.53
N THR A 56 -10.66 52.85 9.30
CA THR A 56 -9.24 52.72 9.57
C THR A 56 -8.91 52.85 11.07
N VAL A 57 -7.76 52.29 11.47
CA VAL A 57 -6.65 52.94 12.19
C VAL A 57 -6.02 52.03 13.27
N ASP A 58 -4.70 51.86 13.09
CA ASP A 58 -3.56 51.66 14.00
C ASP A 58 -3.61 50.67 15.16
N ASP A 59 -2.67 49.72 15.23
CA ASP A 59 -1.22 49.84 15.51
C ASP A 59 -0.97 49.87 17.02
N THR A 60 -0.46 48.78 17.58
CA THR A 60 0.50 48.81 18.71
C THR A 60 1.05 47.42 19.01
N VAL A 61 2.37 47.37 18.95
CA VAL A 61 3.28 46.30 19.32
C VAL A 61 3.27 46.13 20.84
N GLU A 62 3.23 44.88 21.33
CA GLU A 62 3.83 44.54 22.62
C GLU A 62 4.49 43.15 22.55
N GLU A 63 5.82 43.21 22.57
CA GLU A 63 6.78 42.13 22.78
C GLU A 63 6.83 41.83 24.29
N VAL A 64 6.56 40.59 24.70
CA VAL A 64 6.88 40.13 26.07
C VAL A 64 7.46 38.72 26.01
N GLU A 65 8.62 38.62 26.65
CA GLU A 65 9.57 37.53 26.76
C GLU A 65 9.05 36.27 27.49
N GLU A 66 9.77 35.16 27.22
CA GLU A 66 9.82 33.89 27.95
C GLU A 66 9.99 34.03 29.47
N PRO A 67 9.68 32.95 30.22
CA PRO A 67 10.81 32.20 30.78
C PRO A 67 10.68 30.67 30.71
N GLU A 68 11.85 30.04 30.61
CA GLU A 68 12.16 28.62 30.85
C GLU A 68 11.68 28.14 32.23
N GLU A 69 11.22 26.88 32.32
CA GLU A 69 11.37 26.08 33.55
C GLU A 69 11.62 24.60 33.18
N VAL A 70 12.61 24.03 33.88
CA VAL A 70 13.29 22.74 33.69
C VAL A 70 12.88 21.81 34.85
N GLU A 71 13.14 20.50 34.67
CA GLU A 71 13.04 19.36 35.62
C GLU A 71 11.70 18.60 35.55
N GLU A 72 11.63 17.27 35.55
CA GLU A 72 12.58 16.23 35.98
C GLU A 72 12.29 14.89 35.28
N VAL A 73 13.22 13.97 35.48
CA VAL A 73 13.47 12.67 34.88
C VAL A 73 12.48 11.59 35.32
N GLU A 74 12.01 10.74 34.40
CA GLU A 74 11.67 9.34 34.68
C GLU A 74 12.15 8.41 33.55
N GLU A 75 13.06 7.49 33.89
CA GLU A 75 13.36 6.26 33.14
C GLU A 75 12.13 5.33 33.16
N PRO A 76 11.93 4.47 32.13
CA PRO A 76 12.33 3.09 32.37
C PRO A 76 12.86 2.31 31.14
N GLU A 77 13.71 1.34 31.50
CA GLU A 77 13.87 -0.03 31.00
C GLU A 77 14.57 -0.30 29.66
N GLU A 78 15.77 -0.86 29.82
CA GLU A 78 16.50 -1.72 28.90
C GLU A 78 15.58 -2.74 28.22
N VAL A 79 15.59 -2.73 26.88
CA VAL A 79 15.23 -3.90 26.09
C VAL A 79 16.50 -4.35 25.38
N GLU A 80 16.95 -5.53 25.78
CA GLU A 80 18.12 -6.23 25.28
C GLU A 80 18.25 -6.18 23.76
N GLU A 81 19.45 -5.85 23.30
CA GLU A 81 19.88 -5.96 21.91
C GLU A 81 19.74 -7.40 21.43
N THR A 82 18.67 -7.69 20.68
CA THR A 82 18.74 -8.78 19.71
C THR A 82 19.58 -8.28 18.54
N VAL A 83 20.83 -8.74 18.50
CA VAL A 83 21.73 -8.65 17.35
C VAL A 83 20.99 -9.23 16.14
N GLU A 84 20.45 -8.36 15.29
CA GLU A 84 20.00 -8.77 13.96
C GLU A 84 21.22 -9.27 13.21
N GLU A 85 21.26 -10.58 12.94
CA GLU A 85 22.26 -11.17 12.08
C GLU A 85 22.31 -10.40 10.76
N VAL A 86 23.52 -9.92 10.49
CA VAL A 86 23.83 -9.16 9.31
C VAL A 86 23.77 -10.14 8.14
N ASP A 87 22.71 -10.05 7.32
CA ASP A 87 22.64 -10.68 6.01
C ASP A 87 23.95 -10.40 5.26
N ASP A 88 24.75 -11.45 5.12
CA ASP A 88 25.96 -11.50 4.34
C ASP A 88 25.58 -11.95 2.92
N ASP A 89 25.28 -10.97 2.07
CA ASP A 89 25.15 -11.22 0.63
C ASP A 89 26.21 -10.41 -0.10
N THR A 90 27.20 -11.18 -0.51
CA THR A 90 28.43 -10.83 -1.21
C THR A 90 28.21 -10.19 -2.58
N ASP A 91 29.26 -9.46 -2.96
CA ASP A 91 29.76 -9.13 -4.29
C ASP A 91 28.91 -8.28 -5.26
N ASP A 92 29.53 -7.17 -5.66
CA ASP A 92 29.40 -6.53 -6.96
C ASP A 92 30.80 -6.51 -7.59
N GLU A 93 30.82 -6.69 -8.91
CA GLU A 93 31.98 -6.85 -9.82
C GLU A 93 32.59 -8.26 -9.97
N ASN A 94 31.77 -9.26 -10.29
CA ASN A 94 31.99 -10.12 -11.48
C ASN A 94 30.72 -10.97 -11.72
N ASN A 95 30.33 -11.13 -12.98
CA ASN A 95 29.20 -11.95 -13.37
C ASN A 95 29.64 -13.42 -13.44
N GLU A 96 29.97 -14.03 -12.30
CA GLU A 96 30.22 -15.47 -12.20
C GLU A 96 29.47 -16.03 -11.00
N ALA A 97 28.46 -16.85 -11.31
CA ALA A 97 27.74 -17.63 -10.32
C ALA A 97 28.73 -18.43 -9.47
N ILE A 98 28.59 -18.36 -8.15
CA ILE A 98 29.31 -19.24 -7.23
C ILE A 98 28.81 -20.66 -7.51
N GLU A 99 29.60 -21.45 -8.24
CA GLU A 99 29.29 -22.84 -8.56
C GLU A 99 29.63 -23.73 -7.38
N ILE A 100 28.65 -23.98 -6.52
CA ILE A 100 28.65 -25.15 -5.65
C ILE A 100 28.25 -26.33 -6.55
N PRO A 101 29.06 -27.40 -6.69
CA PRO A 101 28.70 -28.54 -7.52
C PRO A 101 27.49 -29.28 -6.92
N LEU A 102 26.31 -28.97 -7.44
CA LEU A 102 25.07 -29.70 -7.22
C LEU A 102 24.57 -30.18 -8.58
N GLU A 103 24.16 -31.44 -8.62
CA GLU A 103 23.72 -32.14 -9.82
C GLU A 103 22.66 -31.33 -10.60
N GLU A 104 22.81 -31.35 -11.93
CA GLU A 104 22.40 -30.38 -12.95
C GLU A 104 20.90 -30.06 -13.12
N LYS A 105 20.02 -30.36 -12.16
CA LYS A 105 18.56 -30.17 -12.33
C LYS A 105 17.82 -29.22 -11.40
N ASP A 106 18.39 -28.80 -10.27
CA ASP A 106 17.69 -27.88 -9.36
C ASP A 106 18.63 -26.80 -8.79
N ARG A 107 19.26 -26.00 -9.65
CA ARG A 107 19.83 -24.71 -9.19
C ARG A 107 18.67 -23.77 -8.91
N LEU A 108 18.22 -23.71 -7.64
CA LEU A 108 17.42 -22.62 -7.11
C LEU A 108 18.24 -21.33 -7.22
N VAL A 109 18.13 -20.63 -8.36
CA VAL A 109 18.64 -19.27 -8.49
C VAL A 109 17.73 -18.39 -7.66
N ILE A 110 18.15 -18.08 -6.42
CA ILE A 110 17.45 -17.09 -5.59
C ILE A 110 17.61 -15.74 -6.28
N LYS A 111 16.60 -15.37 -7.08
CA LYS A 111 16.59 -14.09 -7.78
C LYS A 111 16.30 -13.00 -6.74
N THR A 112 17.34 -12.32 -6.29
CA THR A 112 17.20 -11.21 -5.35
C THR A 112 16.36 -10.09 -5.96
N SER A 113 15.32 -9.66 -5.23
CA SER A 113 14.39 -8.61 -5.68
C SER A 113 15.14 -7.30 -5.93
N LYS A 114 14.71 -6.57 -6.97
CA LYS A 114 15.31 -5.27 -7.34
C LYS A 114 15.06 -4.23 -6.24
N PHE A 115 15.96 -3.26 -6.12
CA PHE A 115 15.83 -2.12 -5.20
C PHE A 115 14.50 -1.38 -5.38
N THR A 116 14.11 -1.10 -6.63
CA THR A 116 12.83 -0.44 -6.94
C THR A 116 11.63 -1.27 -6.52
N THR A 117 11.65 -2.59 -6.75
CA THR A 117 10.61 -3.51 -6.28
C THR A 117 10.49 -3.48 -4.76
N LYS A 118 11.62 -3.59 -4.04
CA LYS A 118 11.65 -3.49 -2.57
C LYS A 118 11.08 -2.15 -2.09
N LEU A 119 11.41 -1.05 -2.78
CA LEU A 119 10.94 0.29 -2.43
C LEU A 119 9.43 0.48 -2.67
N LYS A 120 8.89 -0.04 -3.78
CA LYS A 120 7.44 -0.03 -4.05
C LYS A 120 6.64 -0.73 -2.95
N LEU A 121 7.18 -1.83 -2.41
CA LEU A 121 6.57 -2.63 -1.34
C LEU A 121 6.74 -2.05 0.07
N CYS A 122 7.46 -0.94 0.24
CA CYS A 122 7.61 -0.26 1.52
C CYS A 122 6.38 0.60 1.85
N SER A 123 6.29 1.05 3.11
CA SER A 123 5.25 2.00 3.54
C SER A 123 5.39 3.35 2.83
N ASP A 124 4.30 4.10 2.74
CA ASP A 124 4.30 5.42 2.09
C ASP A 124 5.27 6.39 2.78
N ASN A 125 5.35 6.37 4.12
CA ASN A 125 6.37 7.10 4.88
C ASN A 125 7.80 6.80 4.41
N THR A 126 8.13 5.52 4.15
CA THR A 126 9.46 5.13 3.66
C THR A 126 9.74 5.68 2.27
N LYS A 127 8.72 5.72 1.40
CA LYS A 127 8.83 6.28 0.04
C LYS A 127 9.02 7.80 0.08
N GLU A 128 8.34 8.49 1.00
CA GLU A 128 8.53 9.92 1.26
C GLU A 128 9.92 10.24 1.81
N TYR A 129 10.43 9.43 2.75
CA TYR A 129 11.80 9.57 3.25
C TYR A 129 12.82 9.42 2.13
N TYR A 130 12.62 8.42 1.26
CA TYR A 130 13.45 8.22 0.07
C TYR A 130 13.41 9.45 -0.85
N SER A 131 12.21 9.95 -1.18
CA SER A 131 12.02 11.12 -2.04
C SER A 131 12.75 12.35 -1.48
N THR A 132 12.60 12.60 -0.18
CA THR A 132 13.23 13.74 0.52
C THR A 132 14.76 13.63 0.52
N ILE A 133 15.30 12.45 0.83
CA ILE A 133 16.76 12.21 0.83
C ILE A 133 17.33 12.35 -0.59
N LYS A 134 16.65 11.78 -1.59
CA LYS A 134 17.06 11.88 -3.00
C LYS A 134 17.08 13.32 -3.47
N ASN A 135 16.04 14.11 -3.16
CA ASN A 135 16.01 15.54 -3.46
C ASN A 135 17.17 16.29 -2.81
N SER A 136 17.46 16.03 -1.53
CA SER A 136 18.58 16.65 -0.83
C SER A 136 19.92 16.37 -1.53
N LEU A 137 20.21 15.10 -1.86
CA LEU A 137 21.43 14.72 -2.57
C LEU A 137 21.53 15.35 -3.98
N LEU A 138 20.42 15.39 -4.73
CA LEU A 138 20.36 15.98 -6.07
C LEU A 138 20.49 17.51 -6.05
N SER A 139 20.04 18.17 -4.96
CA SER A 139 20.18 19.61 -4.76
C SER A 139 21.65 20.05 -4.73
N TYR A 140 22.55 19.21 -4.23
CA TYR A 140 24.01 19.42 -4.29
C TYR A 140 24.65 19.08 -5.64
N GLY A 141 23.85 18.62 -6.59
CA GLY A 141 24.27 18.29 -7.95
C GLY A 141 24.96 16.95 -8.08
N THR A 142 24.65 15.99 -7.22
CA THR A 142 25.06 14.60 -7.43
C THR A 142 24.47 14.02 -8.72
N HIS A 143 25.15 13.02 -9.26
CA HIS A 143 24.62 12.13 -10.29
C HIS A 143 24.20 10.82 -9.65
N ASP A 144 22.95 10.43 -9.85
CA ASP A 144 22.40 9.16 -9.41
C ASP A 144 22.66 8.05 -10.45
N ARG A 145 22.87 6.84 -9.95
CA ARG A 145 22.90 5.60 -10.74
C ARG A 145 22.08 4.56 -10.01
N LEU A 146 20.97 4.17 -10.61
CA LEU A 146 20.13 3.10 -10.13
C LEU A 146 20.72 1.75 -10.54
N SER A 147 20.92 0.86 -9.58
CA SER A 147 21.37 -0.52 -9.79
C SER A 147 20.34 -1.50 -9.26
N ARG A 148 20.55 -2.81 -9.49
CA ARG A 148 19.65 -3.85 -8.98
C ARG A 148 19.55 -3.86 -7.45
N LYS A 149 20.65 -3.63 -6.73
CA LYS A 149 20.70 -3.73 -5.26
C LYS A 149 20.52 -2.38 -4.56
N CYS A 150 20.92 -1.28 -5.19
CA CYS A 150 20.97 0.05 -4.55
C CYS A 150 20.86 1.21 -5.54
N GLU A 151 20.69 2.42 -5.03
CA GLU A 151 20.90 3.65 -5.78
C GLU A 151 22.14 4.37 -5.26
N SER A 152 23.08 4.68 -6.15
CA SER A 152 24.37 5.30 -5.80
C SER A 152 24.42 6.76 -6.26
N PHE A 153 24.95 7.64 -5.43
CA PHE A 153 25.07 9.07 -5.69
C PHE A 153 26.54 9.49 -5.74
N ARG A 154 26.96 10.11 -6.85
CA ARG A 154 28.35 10.49 -7.10
C ARG A 154 28.51 11.98 -7.37
N ARG A 155 29.57 12.57 -6.82
CA ARG A 155 30.00 13.96 -7.04
C ARG A 155 31.46 14.05 -6.62
N LYS A 156 32.40 14.07 -7.57
CA LYS A 156 33.85 13.97 -7.28
C LYS A 156 34.17 12.73 -6.41
N GLY A 157 33.63 11.57 -6.78
CA GLY A 157 33.68 10.31 -6.00
C GLY A 157 32.31 9.85 -5.53
N LEU A 158 32.24 8.69 -4.89
CA LEU A 158 31.00 8.21 -4.25
C LEU A 158 30.73 9.03 -2.98
N ILE A 159 29.50 9.52 -2.86
CA ILE A 159 29.04 10.34 -1.74
C ILE A 159 28.11 9.54 -0.85
N ALA A 160 27.14 8.88 -1.48
CA ALA A 160 26.11 8.16 -0.78
C ALA A 160 25.64 6.93 -1.56
N LYS A 161 25.14 5.94 -0.84
CA LYS A 161 24.31 4.86 -1.38
C LYS A 161 23.03 4.77 -0.57
N ILE A 162 21.92 4.52 -1.25
CA ILE A 162 20.64 4.22 -0.63
C ILE A 162 20.33 2.75 -0.87
N THR A 163 20.05 2.02 0.20
CA THR A 163 19.68 0.61 0.16
C THR A 163 18.40 0.37 0.97
N ILE A 164 17.79 -0.80 0.76
CA ILE A 164 16.65 -1.26 1.57
C ILE A 164 17.02 -2.60 2.17
N SER A 165 16.88 -2.69 3.49
CA SER A 165 17.03 -3.92 4.26
C SER A 165 15.70 -4.19 4.95
N GLY A 166 15.09 -5.35 4.67
CA GLY A 166 13.70 -5.63 5.01
C GLY A 166 12.75 -4.62 4.37
N ARG A 167 12.18 -3.73 5.17
CA ARG A 167 11.33 -2.59 4.75
C ARG A 167 11.84 -1.23 5.20
N THR A 168 13.10 -1.18 5.64
CA THR A 168 13.72 0.02 6.22
C THR A 168 14.73 0.59 5.25
N LEU A 169 14.66 1.91 5.05
CA LEU A 169 15.62 2.66 4.25
C LEU A 169 16.95 2.78 5.00
N ARG A 170 18.06 2.44 4.35
CA ARG A 170 19.41 2.68 4.88
C ARG A 170 20.14 3.67 3.97
N LEU A 171 20.70 4.70 4.59
CA LEU A 171 21.53 5.70 3.95
C LEU A 171 22.99 5.44 4.34
N HIS A 172 23.83 5.19 3.35
CA HIS A 172 25.27 5.03 3.51
C HIS A 172 25.94 6.31 3.03
N LEU A 173 26.86 6.86 3.81
CA LEU A 173 27.54 8.13 3.56
C LEU A 173 29.05 7.97 3.62
N ALA A 174 29.75 8.76 2.82
CA ALA A 174 31.21 8.84 2.82
C ALA A 174 31.73 9.73 3.97
N LEU A 175 31.33 9.38 5.19
CA LEU A 175 31.76 9.96 6.47
C LEU A 175 32.49 8.88 7.28
N ASP A 176 33.26 9.28 8.28
CA ASP A 176 33.94 8.35 9.19
C ASP A 176 33.04 8.01 10.39
N PRO A 177 32.53 6.77 10.52
CA PRO A 177 31.67 6.38 11.63
C PRO A 177 32.37 6.33 12.99
N LYS A 178 33.72 6.28 13.00
CA LYS A 178 34.54 6.19 14.22
C LYS A 178 34.87 7.54 14.84
N ASN A 179 34.51 8.63 14.16
CA ASN A 179 34.70 9.98 14.69
C ASN A 179 33.58 10.32 15.70
N GLU A 180 33.74 9.85 16.94
CA GLU A 180 32.75 10.04 18.00
C GLU A 180 32.52 11.51 18.38
N GLU A 181 33.55 12.37 18.26
CA GLU A 181 33.44 13.80 18.53
C GLU A 181 32.44 14.48 17.59
N LYS A 182 32.48 14.14 16.29
CA LYS A 182 31.55 14.67 15.28
C LYS A 182 30.23 13.91 15.25
N PHE A 183 30.27 12.61 15.49
CA PHE A 183 29.13 11.72 15.34
C PHE A 183 28.87 10.91 16.62
N PRO A 184 28.22 11.51 17.63
CA PRO A 184 27.89 10.81 18.86
C PRO A 184 26.93 9.65 18.60
N ILE A 185 27.28 8.45 19.08
CA ILE A 185 26.48 7.24 18.87
C ILE A 185 25.05 7.36 19.40
N ASN A 186 24.86 8.09 20.52
CA ASN A 186 23.55 8.35 21.13
C ASN A 186 22.66 9.26 20.27
N LYS A 187 23.25 10.04 19.36
CA LYS A 187 22.51 10.91 18.43
C LYS A 187 22.22 10.18 17.13
N TYR A 188 23.21 9.61 16.47
CA TYR A 188 22.99 9.08 15.12
C TYR A 188 22.69 7.59 15.08
N HIS A 189 23.10 6.81 16.09
CA HIS A 189 23.02 5.35 16.09
C HIS A 189 23.59 4.76 14.78
N GLN A 190 24.76 5.26 14.38
CA GLN A 190 25.40 4.87 13.13
C GLN A 190 25.94 3.44 13.21
N ILE A 191 25.99 2.78 12.05
CA ILE A 191 26.58 1.46 11.87
C ILE A 191 27.79 1.62 10.94
N ASP A 192 28.95 1.10 11.37
CA ASP A 192 30.14 1.02 10.52
C ASP A 192 30.04 -0.21 9.62
N LEU A 193 30.04 0.01 8.29
CA LEU A 193 30.08 -1.05 7.28
C LEU A 193 31.33 -0.98 6.41
N GLY A 194 32.37 -0.22 6.79
CA GLY A 194 33.56 0.01 5.97
C GLY A 194 34.36 -1.25 5.64
N GLU A 195 34.26 -2.29 6.47
CA GLU A 195 34.89 -3.59 6.24
C GLU A 195 34.31 -4.32 5.03
N LYS A 196 33.05 -4.05 4.68
CA LYS A 196 32.43 -4.64 3.49
C LYS A 196 32.88 -3.91 2.23
N ARG A 197 33.43 -4.64 1.25
CA ARG A 197 33.93 -4.10 -0.03
C ARG A 197 32.95 -3.13 -0.71
N GLN A 198 31.66 -3.45 -0.68
CA GLN A 198 30.62 -2.61 -1.29
C GLN A 198 30.38 -1.27 -0.58
N PHE A 199 30.77 -1.13 0.68
CA PHE A 199 30.56 0.06 1.51
C PHE A 199 31.87 0.73 1.96
N THR A 200 33.03 0.26 1.51
CA THR A 200 34.33 0.84 1.88
C THR A 200 34.45 2.35 1.58
N GLU A 201 33.89 2.82 0.46
CA GLU A 201 33.84 4.26 0.12
C GLU A 201 32.76 5.05 0.89
N VAL A 202 31.77 4.35 1.48
CA VAL A 202 30.62 4.94 2.18
C VAL A 202 30.34 4.19 3.50
N PRO A 203 31.29 4.18 4.45
CA PRO A 203 31.25 3.27 5.59
C PRO A 203 30.18 3.66 6.62
N PHE A 204 29.81 4.94 6.70
CA PHE A 204 28.84 5.45 7.67
C PHE A 204 27.41 5.09 7.27
N THR A 205 26.72 4.26 8.04
CA THR A 205 25.34 3.83 7.74
C THR A 205 24.34 4.32 8.77
N LEU A 206 23.25 4.94 8.30
CA LEU A 206 22.11 5.38 9.11
C LEU A 206 20.83 4.66 8.68
N ARG A 207 20.06 4.15 9.65
CA ARG A 207 18.72 3.58 9.43
C ARG A 207 17.65 4.67 9.52
N VAL A 208 16.90 4.91 8.45
CA VAL A 208 15.86 5.95 8.38
C VAL A 208 14.48 5.31 8.56
N LYS A 209 14.06 5.20 9.82
CA LYS A 209 12.78 4.59 10.23
C LYS A 209 11.70 5.59 10.70
N SER A 210 12.06 6.85 10.86
CA SER A 210 11.17 7.89 11.42
C SER A 210 11.55 9.28 10.96
N ASN A 211 10.64 10.25 11.13
CA ASN A 211 10.88 11.68 10.87
C ASN A 211 12.12 12.22 11.60
N ARG A 212 12.37 11.77 12.84
CA ARG A 212 13.58 12.15 13.60
C ARG A 212 14.84 11.64 12.94
N ALA A 213 14.83 10.39 12.45
CA ALA A 213 15.94 9.82 11.71
C ALA A 213 16.14 10.50 10.35
N LEU A 214 15.07 10.91 9.67
CA LEU A 214 15.15 11.70 8.44
C LEU A 214 15.85 13.04 8.68
N LYS A 215 15.47 13.79 9.73
CA LYS A 215 16.13 15.06 10.07
C LYS A 215 17.64 14.88 10.29
N ARG A 216 18.02 13.83 11.03
CA ARG A 216 19.43 13.45 11.24
C ARG A 216 20.13 13.09 9.92
N ALA A 217 19.46 12.38 9.02
CA ALA A 217 20.00 12.04 7.70
C ALA A 217 20.30 13.29 6.86
N LEU A 218 19.38 14.25 6.84
CA LEU A 218 19.54 15.52 6.13
C LEU A 218 20.67 16.36 6.71
N GLU A 219 20.77 16.44 8.04
CA GLU A 219 21.88 17.09 8.75
C GLU A 219 23.24 16.50 8.33
N LEU A 220 23.36 15.16 8.32
CA LEU A 220 24.59 14.48 7.90
C LEU A 220 24.92 14.72 6.42
N ILE A 221 23.92 14.81 5.55
CA ILE A 221 24.13 15.16 4.14
C ILE A 221 24.68 16.58 4.01
N ASP A 222 24.09 17.54 4.72
CA ASP A 222 24.54 18.93 4.71
C ASP A 222 25.98 19.05 5.26
N LEU A 223 26.30 18.36 6.35
CA LEU A 223 27.67 18.28 6.90
C LEU A 223 28.66 17.67 5.90
N LEU A 224 28.31 16.55 5.26
CA LEU A 224 29.16 15.87 4.27
C LEU A 224 29.50 16.79 3.09
N PHE A 225 28.54 17.56 2.59
CA PHE A 225 28.80 18.49 1.50
C PHE A 225 29.55 19.75 1.95
N ALA A 226 29.32 20.22 3.18
CA ALA A 226 30.08 21.31 3.78
C ALA A 226 31.57 20.95 3.92
N GLU A 227 31.90 19.75 4.40
CA GLU A 227 33.29 19.26 4.49
C GLU A 227 33.97 19.17 3.12
N ARG A 228 33.20 18.92 2.06
CA ARG A 228 33.70 18.88 0.67
C ARG A 228 33.68 20.23 -0.03
N GLY A 229 33.22 21.30 0.63
CA GLY A 229 33.11 22.64 0.05
C GLY A 229 32.16 22.72 -1.15
N ILE A 230 31.07 21.94 -1.13
CA ILE A 230 30.10 21.87 -2.23
C ILE A 230 28.79 22.53 -1.80
N ASN A 231 28.38 23.57 -2.52
CA ASN A 231 27.14 24.28 -2.24
C ASN A 231 25.95 23.71 -3.03
N LYS A 232 24.74 23.90 -2.49
CA LYS A 232 23.48 23.58 -3.19
C LYS A 232 23.36 24.35 -4.50
N LYS A 233 22.72 23.74 -5.50
CA LYS A 233 22.34 24.39 -6.76
C LYS A 233 21.31 25.48 -6.47
N ARG A 234 21.55 26.69 -6.98
CA ARG A 234 20.65 27.85 -6.79
C ARG A 234 19.24 27.67 -7.36
N ARG A 235 19.08 26.79 -8.35
CA ARG A 235 17.83 26.55 -9.08
C ARG A 235 17.54 25.06 -9.13
N TYR A 236 17.49 24.42 -7.97
CA TYR A 236 16.99 23.06 -7.85
C TYR A 236 15.48 23.10 -7.63
N VAL A 237 14.74 22.30 -8.39
CA VAL A 237 13.29 22.10 -8.20
C VAL A 237 13.14 20.70 -7.65
N GLU A 238 12.47 20.58 -6.51
CA GLU A 238 12.21 19.28 -5.90
C GLU A 238 11.21 18.49 -6.75
N SER A 239 11.49 17.20 -6.90
CA SER A 239 10.63 16.27 -7.59
C SER A 239 10.04 15.28 -6.60
N ASP A 240 8.77 14.94 -6.79
CA ASP A 240 8.12 13.94 -5.96
C ASP A 240 8.37 12.54 -6.53
N PHE A 241 9.44 11.89 -6.06
CA PHE A 241 9.78 10.54 -6.47
C PHE A 241 8.90 9.46 -5.82
N ALA A 242 8.10 9.81 -4.80
CA ALA A 242 7.22 8.85 -4.13
C ALA A 242 6.01 8.48 -5.01
N LYS A 243 5.53 9.41 -5.84
CA LYS A 243 4.43 9.19 -6.79
C LYS A 243 4.68 8.07 -7.79
N ASP A 244 5.93 7.91 -8.23
CA ASP A 244 6.30 6.87 -9.20
C ASP A 244 6.46 5.49 -8.55
N LEU A 245 6.38 5.40 -7.21
CA LEU A 245 6.61 4.18 -6.42
C LEU A 245 5.29 3.49 -6.03
N VAL A 246 4.40 3.32 -7.02
CA VAL A 246 3.16 2.54 -6.87
C VAL A 246 3.47 1.05 -6.95
N VAL A 247 2.78 0.25 -6.11
CA VAL A 247 2.85 -1.22 -6.18
C VAL A 247 2.20 -1.66 -7.48
N ASP A 248 2.99 -2.27 -8.35
CA ASP A 248 2.54 -2.84 -9.62
C ASP A 248 2.59 -4.37 -9.60
N GLY A 249 2.11 -4.97 -10.70
CA GLY A 249 2.16 -6.42 -10.88
C GLY A 249 3.58 -6.97 -10.71
N GLU A 250 4.60 -6.24 -11.21
CA GLU A 250 6.01 -6.64 -11.05
C GLU A 250 6.37 -6.81 -9.58
N ALA A 251 6.05 -5.83 -8.74
CA ALA A 251 6.33 -5.89 -7.32
C ALA A 251 5.56 -7.01 -6.59
N ILE A 252 4.33 -7.30 -7.01
CA ILE A 252 3.50 -8.35 -6.41
C ILE A 252 4.04 -9.74 -6.75
N PHE A 253 4.35 -10.01 -8.03
CA PHE A 253 4.87 -11.31 -8.45
C PHE A 253 6.30 -11.57 -7.92
N ASP A 254 7.14 -10.53 -7.84
CA ASP A 254 8.44 -10.62 -7.16
C ASP A 254 8.27 -11.02 -5.68
N LYS A 255 7.24 -10.48 -4.99
CA LYS A 255 6.93 -10.83 -3.59
C LYS A 255 6.38 -12.26 -3.44
N LEU A 256 5.62 -12.74 -4.42
CA LEU A 256 5.04 -14.09 -4.43
C LEU A 256 6.04 -15.15 -4.90
N GLY A 257 7.24 -14.77 -5.34
CA GLY A 257 8.26 -15.70 -5.83
C GLY A 257 7.99 -16.23 -7.24
N HIS A 258 7.20 -15.52 -8.04
CA HIS A 258 6.83 -15.90 -9.42
C HIS A 258 7.25 -14.86 -10.47
N PRO A 259 8.53 -14.42 -10.50
CA PRO A 259 8.96 -13.38 -11.44
C PRO A 259 8.89 -13.82 -12.91
N GLU A 260 8.83 -15.13 -13.21
CA GLU A 260 8.65 -15.66 -14.56
C GLU A 260 7.26 -15.39 -15.16
N GLN A 261 6.25 -15.16 -14.31
CA GLN A 261 4.89 -14.84 -14.76
C GLN A 261 4.78 -13.42 -15.37
N LEU A 262 5.86 -12.64 -15.28
CA LEU A 262 5.97 -11.27 -15.80
C LEU A 262 6.66 -11.17 -17.18
N SER A 263 6.83 -12.26 -17.94
CA SER A 263 7.43 -12.10 -19.26
C SER A 263 6.61 -11.10 -20.07
N ALA A 264 7.27 -10.02 -20.54
CA ALA A 264 6.66 -8.92 -21.28
C ALA A 264 5.88 -9.36 -22.54
N THR A 265 6.08 -10.61 -22.94
CA THR A 265 5.21 -11.39 -23.81
C THR A 265 4.44 -12.38 -22.97
N TYR A 266 3.13 -12.20 -22.80
CA TYR A 266 2.28 -13.36 -22.52
C TYR A 266 2.53 -14.35 -23.66
N SER A 267 2.87 -15.60 -23.35
CA SER A 267 2.87 -16.61 -24.40
C SER A 267 1.43 -16.70 -24.89
N VAL A 268 1.20 -16.31 -26.15
CA VAL A 268 -0.10 -16.46 -26.79
C VAL A 268 -0.56 -17.90 -26.64
N ASP A 269 0.36 -18.85 -26.82
CA ASP A 269 0.11 -20.27 -26.62
C ASP A 269 -0.33 -20.62 -25.19
N ALA A 270 0.26 -20.01 -24.16
CA ALA A 270 -0.13 -20.24 -22.77
C ALA A 270 -1.51 -19.65 -22.44
N TYR A 271 -1.84 -18.47 -22.98
CA TYR A 271 -3.16 -17.86 -22.84
C TYR A 271 -4.23 -18.65 -23.59
N GLU A 272 -3.92 -19.08 -24.82
CA GLU A 272 -4.80 -19.93 -25.62
C GLU A 272 -5.00 -21.30 -24.96
N ALA A 273 -3.95 -21.91 -24.40
CA ALA A 273 -4.05 -23.15 -23.64
C ALA A 273 -4.92 -22.97 -22.38
N PHE A 274 -4.68 -21.92 -21.59
CA PHE A 274 -5.51 -21.62 -20.40
C PHE A 274 -6.97 -21.39 -20.79
N ASN A 275 -7.24 -20.59 -21.81
CA ASN A 275 -8.60 -20.34 -22.29
C ASN A 275 -9.27 -21.61 -22.84
N ARG A 276 -8.51 -22.48 -23.50
CA ARG A 276 -9.01 -23.77 -23.98
C ARG A 276 -9.46 -24.65 -22.82
N ASP A 277 -8.59 -24.80 -21.82
CA ASP A 277 -8.87 -25.62 -20.63
C ASP A 277 -10.05 -25.03 -19.83
N TYR A 278 -10.10 -23.70 -19.72
CA TYR A 278 -11.18 -22.96 -19.07
C TYR A 278 -12.54 -23.14 -19.77
N ASN A 279 -12.57 -23.08 -21.10
CA ASN A 279 -13.80 -23.33 -21.87
C ASN A 279 -14.19 -24.82 -21.87
N GLU A 280 -13.24 -25.75 -21.92
CA GLU A 280 -13.53 -27.18 -21.82
C GLU A 280 -14.14 -27.55 -20.46
N ALA A 281 -13.63 -26.94 -19.38
CA ALA A 281 -14.20 -27.09 -18.04
C ALA A 281 -15.63 -26.54 -17.96
N PHE A 282 -15.89 -25.38 -18.57
CA PHE A 282 -17.23 -24.80 -18.65
C PHE A 282 -18.24 -25.71 -19.36
N GLU A 283 -17.88 -26.24 -20.53
CA GLU A 283 -18.74 -27.16 -21.30
C GLU A 283 -19.06 -28.43 -20.48
N LYS A 284 -18.06 -28.98 -19.78
CA LYS A 284 -18.28 -30.13 -18.87
C LYS A 284 -19.25 -29.78 -17.75
N MET A 285 -19.13 -28.58 -17.16
CA MET A 285 -20.03 -28.12 -16.09
C MET A 285 -21.45 -27.90 -16.62
N MET A 286 -21.62 -27.25 -17.77
CA MET A 286 -22.93 -27.02 -18.40
C MET A 286 -23.67 -28.33 -18.66
N ASN A 287 -22.96 -29.40 -19.06
CA ASN A 287 -23.54 -30.71 -19.30
C ASN A 287 -24.00 -31.44 -18.02
N LEU A 288 -23.52 -31.02 -16.84
CA LEU A 288 -23.90 -31.58 -15.54
C LEU A 288 -25.03 -30.80 -14.87
N LEU A 289 -25.41 -29.63 -15.40
CA LEU A 289 -26.47 -28.82 -14.81
C LEU A 289 -27.83 -29.50 -14.98
N PRO A 290 -28.68 -29.47 -13.93
CA PRO A 290 -30.05 -29.94 -14.05
C PRO A 290 -30.84 -29.10 -15.07
N VAL A 291 -31.69 -29.77 -15.86
CA VAL A 291 -32.54 -29.14 -16.87
C VAL A 291 -34.00 -29.20 -16.42
N GLU A 292 -34.70 -28.06 -16.48
CA GLU A 292 -36.15 -27.97 -16.29
C GLU A 292 -36.87 -27.70 -17.61
N GLU A 293 -38.00 -28.39 -17.82
CA GLU A 293 -38.81 -28.25 -19.03
C GLU A 293 -39.63 -26.95 -18.99
N LYS A 294 -39.59 -26.19 -20.09
CA LYS A 294 -40.33 -24.94 -20.22
C LYS A 294 -41.71 -25.14 -20.86
N GLU A 295 -42.76 -24.59 -20.26
CA GLU A 295 -44.15 -24.72 -20.73
C GLU A 295 -44.41 -24.02 -22.09
N SER A 296 -43.62 -23.01 -22.44
CA SER A 296 -43.81 -22.22 -23.67
C SER A 296 -42.55 -22.21 -24.54
N LYS A 297 -42.69 -22.66 -25.80
CA LYS A 297 -41.61 -22.72 -26.81
C LYS A 297 -41.54 -21.48 -27.71
N GLN A 298 -42.11 -20.36 -27.29
CA GLN A 298 -42.06 -19.13 -28.07
C GLN A 298 -40.67 -18.50 -27.97
N ILE A 299 -39.93 -18.53 -29.07
CA ILE A 299 -38.61 -17.91 -29.19
C ILE A 299 -38.81 -16.39 -29.09
N THR A 300 -38.44 -15.83 -27.95
CA THR A 300 -38.34 -14.37 -27.73
C THR A 300 -36.89 -13.99 -27.52
N GLU A 301 -36.59 -12.70 -27.66
CA GLU A 301 -35.26 -12.12 -27.45
C GLU A 301 -34.73 -12.46 -26.04
N ILE A 302 -33.46 -12.86 -25.97
CA ILE A 302 -32.80 -13.24 -24.73
C ILE A 302 -32.39 -11.96 -23.99
N GLN A 303 -32.87 -11.79 -22.77
CA GLN A 303 -32.52 -10.62 -21.97
C GLN A 303 -31.32 -10.93 -21.07
N ASN A 304 -30.26 -10.13 -21.17
CA ASN A 304 -29.08 -10.23 -20.31
C ASN A 304 -29.39 -9.66 -18.92
N ILE A 305 -29.13 -10.45 -17.88
CA ILE A 305 -29.37 -10.11 -16.48
C ILE A 305 -28.07 -10.26 -15.70
N TYR A 306 -27.66 -9.19 -15.03
CA TYR A 306 -26.45 -9.15 -14.21
C TYR A 306 -26.81 -9.41 -12.75
N ILE A 307 -26.41 -10.58 -12.22
CA ILE A 307 -26.80 -11.07 -10.89
C ILE A 307 -26.52 -10.02 -9.80
N ASP A 308 -25.33 -9.45 -9.84
CA ASP A 308 -24.83 -8.47 -8.85
C ASP A 308 -25.68 -7.20 -8.79
N THR A 309 -26.34 -6.82 -9.89
CA THR A 309 -27.18 -5.61 -9.95
C THR A 309 -28.64 -5.84 -9.54
N VAL A 310 -29.04 -7.11 -9.45
CA VAL A 310 -30.43 -7.56 -9.37
C VAL A 310 -30.72 -8.23 -8.03
N LEU A 311 -29.71 -8.78 -7.37
CA LEU A 311 -29.87 -9.52 -6.13
C LEU A 311 -30.55 -8.70 -5.02
N ASP A 312 -30.19 -7.42 -4.87
CA ASP A 312 -30.78 -6.52 -3.86
C ASP A 312 -32.23 -6.12 -4.16
N LYS A 313 -32.68 -6.34 -5.40
CA LYS A 313 -34.02 -5.95 -5.88
C LYS A 313 -35.02 -7.12 -5.87
N ILE A 314 -34.54 -8.33 -5.58
CA ILE A 314 -35.34 -9.54 -5.54
C ILE A 314 -35.62 -9.92 -4.09
N ASN A 315 -36.86 -10.35 -3.83
CA ASN A 315 -37.20 -10.96 -2.55
C ASN A 315 -36.76 -12.43 -2.54
N GLY A 316 -35.70 -12.73 -1.79
CA GLY A 316 -35.18 -14.08 -1.60
C GLY A 316 -33.95 -14.39 -2.46
N ASP A 317 -33.50 -15.65 -2.41
CA ASP A 317 -32.21 -16.09 -3.00
C ASP A 317 -32.39 -16.87 -4.31
N VAL A 318 -33.56 -16.73 -4.94
CA VAL A 318 -33.95 -17.47 -6.14
C VAL A 318 -34.15 -16.51 -7.31
N ILE A 319 -33.27 -16.61 -8.30
CA ILE A 319 -33.37 -15.87 -9.55
C ILE A 319 -34.09 -16.76 -10.56
N SER A 320 -35.30 -16.35 -10.94
CA SER A 320 -36.09 -17.00 -11.99
C SER A 320 -36.79 -15.95 -12.84
N LEU A 321 -37.30 -16.36 -14.00
CA LEU A 321 -38.10 -15.49 -14.87
C LEU A 321 -39.29 -14.86 -14.13
N GLN A 322 -39.95 -15.63 -13.26
CA GLN A 322 -41.09 -15.14 -12.48
C GLN A 322 -40.63 -14.11 -11.44
N THR A 323 -39.56 -14.41 -10.70
CA THR A 323 -39.02 -13.51 -9.69
C THR A 323 -38.58 -12.17 -10.29
N LEU A 324 -37.98 -12.21 -11.49
CA LEU A 324 -37.57 -11.00 -12.23
C LEU A 324 -38.75 -10.18 -12.75
N LYS A 325 -39.84 -10.84 -13.18
CA LYS A 325 -41.09 -10.16 -13.60
C LYS A 325 -41.79 -9.52 -12.40
N ASP A 326 -41.84 -10.21 -11.27
CA ASP A 326 -42.48 -9.73 -10.05
C ASP A 326 -41.72 -8.53 -9.46
N ALA A 327 -40.39 -8.54 -9.54
CA ALA A 327 -39.54 -7.39 -9.18
C ALA A 327 -39.54 -6.27 -10.23
N ASN A 328 -40.28 -6.42 -11.35
CA ASN A 328 -40.37 -5.46 -12.45
C ASN A 328 -39.00 -5.12 -13.09
N ILE A 329 -38.07 -6.07 -13.09
CA ILE A 329 -36.70 -5.96 -13.63
C ILE A 329 -36.69 -6.27 -15.12
N ILE A 330 -37.54 -7.21 -15.54
CA ILE A 330 -37.71 -7.61 -16.94
C ILE A 330 -39.12 -7.31 -17.43
N THR A 331 -39.27 -7.18 -18.74
CA THR A 331 -40.60 -6.95 -19.34
C THR A 331 -41.47 -8.19 -19.18
N LYS A 332 -42.79 -8.00 -19.05
CA LYS A 332 -43.74 -9.13 -18.96
C LYS A 332 -43.72 -10.05 -20.19
N SER A 333 -43.30 -9.50 -21.33
CA SER A 333 -43.12 -10.21 -22.61
C SER A 333 -41.79 -10.98 -22.73
N SER A 334 -40.80 -10.71 -21.87
CA SER A 334 -39.53 -11.44 -21.90
C SER A 334 -39.78 -12.89 -21.48
N ASN A 335 -39.43 -13.84 -22.34
CA ASN A 335 -39.54 -15.26 -22.01
C ASN A 335 -38.19 -15.94 -21.83
N ASN A 336 -37.07 -15.34 -22.27
CA ASN A 336 -35.75 -15.94 -22.14
C ASN A 336 -34.76 -15.01 -21.42
N ILE A 337 -33.90 -15.58 -20.57
CA ILE A 337 -32.91 -14.83 -19.81
C ILE A 337 -31.51 -15.47 -19.91
N CYS A 338 -30.50 -14.61 -20.09
CA CYS A 338 -29.09 -14.95 -20.02
C CYS A 338 -28.48 -14.34 -18.77
N ILE A 339 -27.86 -15.16 -17.93
CA ILE A 339 -27.31 -14.74 -16.65
C ILE A 339 -25.81 -14.39 -16.80
N LYS A 340 -25.45 -13.21 -16.30
CA LYS A 340 -24.11 -12.64 -16.32
C LYS A 340 -23.75 -12.06 -14.96
N ILE A 341 -22.48 -11.70 -14.78
CA ILE A 341 -21.98 -11.07 -13.56
C ILE A 341 -20.88 -10.05 -13.90
N HIS A 342 -20.86 -8.90 -13.23
CA HIS A 342 -19.75 -7.94 -13.36
C HIS A 342 -18.67 -8.12 -12.30
N THR A 343 -19.09 -8.38 -11.07
CA THR A 343 -18.22 -8.39 -9.88
C THR A 343 -18.37 -9.71 -9.13
N LYS A 344 -17.85 -9.80 -7.90
CA LYS A 344 -17.89 -11.03 -7.11
C LYS A 344 -19.27 -11.21 -6.46
N LEU A 345 -19.80 -12.42 -6.56
CA LEU A 345 -20.98 -12.82 -5.80
C LEU A 345 -20.60 -13.07 -4.33
N GLU A 346 -21.39 -12.58 -3.37
CA GLU A 346 -21.11 -12.73 -1.94
C GLU A 346 -22.04 -13.71 -1.24
N LYS A 347 -23.14 -14.11 -1.91
CA LYS A 347 -24.20 -14.92 -1.33
C LYS A 347 -24.51 -16.15 -2.19
N LYS A 348 -24.83 -17.25 -1.52
CA LYS A 348 -25.36 -18.46 -2.16
C LYS A 348 -26.76 -18.19 -2.72
N ILE A 349 -26.96 -18.52 -3.99
CA ILE A 349 -28.22 -18.34 -4.71
C ILE A 349 -28.61 -19.57 -5.52
N VAL A 350 -29.87 -19.62 -5.94
CA VAL A 350 -30.39 -20.58 -6.93
C VAL A 350 -30.81 -19.82 -8.17
N VAL A 351 -30.36 -20.26 -9.34
CA VAL A 351 -30.59 -19.59 -10.62
C VAL A 351 -31.30 -20.52 -11.58
N TYR A 352 -32.38 -20.04 -12.19
CA TYR A 352 -33.09 -20.66 -13.30
C TYR A 352 -32.90 -19.78 -14.53
N CYS A 353 -32.28 -20.30 -15.58
CA CYS A 353 -31.98 -19.50 -16.78
C CYS A 353 -31.87 -20.33 -18.04
N ASP A 354 -32.01 -19.68 -19.20
CA ASP A 354 -31.86 -20.34 -20.50
C ASP A 354 -30.39 -20.41 -20.89
N GLU A 355 -29.65 -19.32 -20.62
CA GLU A 355 -28.22 -19.22 -20.87
C GLU A 355 -27.50 -18.63 -19.65
N ILE A 356 -26.24 -19.00 -19.48
CA ILE A 356 -25.37 -18.46 -18.42
C ILE A 356 -23.97 -18.26 -18.95
N SER A 357 -23.33 -17.14 -18.58
CA SER A 357 -21.93 -16.90 -18.92
C SER A 357 -20.99 -17.74 -18.05
N ASN A 358 -19.77 -17.94 -18.53
CA ASN A 358 -18.76 -18.74 -17.85
C ASN A 358 -18.46 -18.21 -16.43
N ASP A 359 -18.16 -16.91 -16.32
CA ASP A 359 -17.90 -16.25 -15.03
C ASP A 359 -19.07 -16.36 -14.05
N ALA A 360 -20.31 -16.25 -14.55
CA ALA A 360 -21.50 -16.34 -13.72
C ALA A 360 -21.72 -17.77 -13.20
N LEU A 361 -21.50 -18.78 -14.05
CA LEU A 361 -21.58 -20.18 -13.65
C LEU A 361 -20.56 -20.49 -12.54
N TYR A 362 -19.30 -20.09 -12.73
CA TYR A 362 -18.27 -20.27 -11.72
C TYR A 362 -18.59 -19.54 -10.41
N ALA A 363 -19.07 -18.30 -10.48
CA ALA A 363 -19.41 -17.51 -9.29
C ALA A 363 -20.50 -18.19 -8.45
N VAL A 364 -21.56 -18.70 -9.10
CA VAL A 364 -22.67 -19.36 -8.41
C VAL A 364 -22.23 -20.70 -7.80
N LEU A 365 -21.53 -21.54 -8.57
CA LEU A 365 -21.09 -22.86 -8.11
C LEU A 365 -20.04 -22.79 -7.00
N SER A 366 -19.13 -21.80 -7.05
CA SER A 366 -18.07 -21.63 -6.04
C SER A 366 -18.61 -21.34 -4.64
N LEU A 367 -19.80 -20.75 -4.55
CA LEU A 367 -20.51 -20.48 -3.28
C LEU A 367 -21.47 -21.62 -2.89
N GLY A 368 -21.43 -22.74 -3.62
CA GLY A 368 -22.35 -23.87 -3.44
C GLY A 368 -23.79 -23.53 -3.83
N GLY A 369 -23.99 -22.54 -4.71
CA GLY A 369 -25.26 -22.26 -5.36
C GLY A 369 -25.63 -23.32 -6.40
N ILE A 370 -26.84 -23.23 -6.93
CA ILE A 370 -27.37 -24.20 -7.90
C ILE A 370 -27.87 -23.46 -9.14
N VAL A 371 -27.55 -23.98 -10.31
CA VAL A 371 -28.03 -23.45 -11.60
C VAL A 371 -28.89 -24.51 -12.29
N TYR A 372 -30.07 -24.11 -12.73
CA TYR A 372 -31.00 -24.91 -13.53
C TYR A 372 -31.11 -24.30 -14.91
N LEU A 373 -30.90 -25.11 -15.94
CA LEU A 373 -31.10 -24.71 -17.33
C LEU A 373 -32.56 -24.92 -17.71
N THR A 374 -33.25 -23.88 -18.14
CA THR A 374 -34.61 -24.00 -18.67
C THR A 374 -34.56 -24.22 -20.17
N LYS A 375 -35.13 -25.33 -20.66
CA LYS A 375 -35.11 -25.70 -22.09
C LYS A 375 -36.50 -26.01 -22.65
#